data_AF-A0A378W0A5-F1
#
_entry.id   AF-A0A378W0A5-F1
#
_cell.length_a   1.000
_cell.length_b   1.000
_cell.length_c   1.000
_cell.angle_alpha   90.00
_cell.angle_beta   90.00
_cell.angle_gamma   90.00
#
_symmetry.space_group_name_H-M   'P 1'
#
loop_
_entity.id
_entity.type
_entity.pdbx_description
1 polymer ?
#
loop_
_entity_poly.entity_id
_entity_poly.type
_entity_poly.pdbx_seq_one_letter_code
_entity_poly.pdbx_strand_id
1 'polypeptide(L)'
;MCVLVVLVLTVPDQVQMWLDRAKEVIFTEFSWFYVLTFSIFLGFLLILSVSGLGNIRLGRDEDVPEFGFLSWLAMLFAAGMGVGLMFSAWQSR
;
A
#
# COMPACT_ATOMS: atom_id res chain seq x y z
N MET A 1 26.38 -2.30 -2.99
CA MET A 1 25.46 -3.07 -3.85
C MET A 1 26.04 -4.44 -4.22
N CYS A 2 27.15 -4.51 -4.97
CA CYS A 2 27.73 -5.79 -5.43
C CYS A 2 28.20 -6.72 -4.30
N VAL A 3 28.79 -6.19 -3.22
CA VAL A 3 29.23 -6.98 -2.06
C VAL A 3 28.04 -7.64 -1.35
N LEU A 4 26.90 -6.96 -1.28
CA LEU A 4 25.68 -7.47 -0.65
C LEU A 4 25.05 -8.59 -1.49
N VAL A 5 25.07 -8.45 -2.82
CA VAL A 5 24.61 -9.48 -3.77
C VAL A 5 25.49 -10.73 -3.69
N VAL A 6 26.82 -10.59 -3.64
CA VAL A 6 27.74 -11.73 -3.55
C VAL A 6 27.56 -12.49 -2.24
N LEU A 7 27.42 -11.79 -1.11
CA LEU A 7 27.18 -12.40 0.20
C LEU A 7 25.89 -13.24 0.22
N VAL A 8 24.80 -12.72 -0.37
CA VAL A 8 23.50 -13.42 -0.49
C VAL A 8 23.60 -14.67 -1.36
N LEU A 9 24.39 -14.63 -2.44
CA LEU A 9 24.56 -15.77 -3.35
C LEU A 9 25.45 -16.87 -2.76
N THR A 10 26.40 -16.53 -1.89
CA THR A 10 27.34 -17.51 -1.31
C THR A 10 26.80 -18.25 -0.10
N VAL A 11 25.87 -17.65 0.67
CA VAL A 11 25.30 -18.27 1.89
C VAL A 11 23.80 -17.95 2.00
N PRO A 12 22.95 -18.56 1.16
CA PRO A 12 21.52 -18.25 1.12
C PRO A 12 20.77 -18.69 2.38
N ASP A 13 21.09 -19.86 2.94
CA ASP A 13 20.34 -20.46 4.05
C ASP A 13 20.44 -19.64 5.34
N GLN A 14 21.61 -19.06 5.59
CA GLN A 14 21.85 -18.29 6.81
C GLN A 14 21.19 -16.91 6.71
N VAL A 15 21.22 -16.28 5.54
CA VAL A 15 20.52 -15.01 5.27
C VAL A 15 19.01 -15.19 5.40
N GLN A 16 18.44 -16.27 4.89
CA GLN A 16 17.02 -16.57 5.05
C GLN A 16 16.63 -16.76 6.51
N MET A 17 17.40 -17.54 7.29
CA MET A 17 17.13 -17.73 8.71
C MET A 17 17.13 -16.41 9.51
N TRP A 18 18.07 -15.51 9.23
CA TRP A 18 18.11 -14.19 9.88
C TRP A 18 16.92 -13.31 9.47
N LEU A 19 16.56 -13.30 8.18
CA LEU A 19 15.41 -12.55 7.67
C LEU A 19 14.08 -13.09 8.21
N ASP A 20 13.94 -14.41 8.29
CA ASP A 20 12.72 -15.05 8.78
C ASP A 20 12.51 -14.77 10.27
N ARG A 21 13.57 -14.88 11.09
CA ARG A 21 13.49 -14.49 12.51
C ARG A 21 13.20 -13.00 12.69
N ALA A 22 13.82 -12.13 11.89
CA ALA A 22 13.54 -10.70 11.95
C ALA A 22 12.10 -10.39 11.54
N LYS A 23 11.59 -11.02 10.47
CA LYS A 23 10.19 -10.91 10.08
C LYS A 23 9.27 -11.42 11.18
N GLU A 24 9.51 -12.61 11.73
CA GLU A 24 8.66 -13.21 12.76
C GLU A 24 8.53 -12.29 13.98
N VAL A 25 9.63 -11.73 14.49
CA VAL A 25 9.58 -10.77 15.61
C VAL A 25 8.75 -9.53 15.26
N ILE A 26 8.91 -8.98 14.06
CA ILE A 26 8.13 -7.81 13.60
C ILE A 26 6.65 -8.19 13.45
N PHE A 27 6.33 -9.34 12.87
CA PHE A 27 4.95 -9.76 12.68
C PHE A 27 4.25 -10.08 14.01
N THR A 28 4.92 -10.73 14.96
CA THR A 28 4.29 -11.10 16.24
C THR A 28 4.01 -9.89 17.11
N GLU A 29 4.99 -8.99 17.26
CA GLU A 29 4.85 -7.84 18.17
C GLU A 29 4.16 -6.63 17.51
N PHE A 30 4.30 -6.45 16.19
CA PHE A 30 3.82 -5.26 15.48
C PHE A 30 2.51 -5.47 14.72
N SER A 31 2.03 -6.70 14.57
CA SER A 31 0.76 -7.00 13.87
C SER A 31 -0.44 -6.31 14.52
N TRP A 32 -0.56 -6.36 15.86
CA TRP A 32 -1.69 -5.73 16.54
C TRP A 32 -1.71 -4.20 16.33
N PHE A 33 -0.55 -3.55 16.39
CA PHE A 33 -0.41 -2.12 16.16
C PHE A 33 -0.71 -1.75 14.70
N TYR A 34 -0.28 -2.59 13.75
CA TYR A 34 -0.56 -2.41 12.33
C TYR A 34 -2.07 -2.50 12.04
N VAL A 35 -2.75 -3.52 12.57
CA VAL A 35 -4.20 -3.70 12.39
C VAL A 35 -4.98 -2.53 13.01
N LEU A 36 -4.60 -2.10 14.20
CA LEU A 36 -5.23 -0.98 14.89
C LEU A 36 -5.02 0.35 14.15
N THR A 37 -3.80 0.60 13.66
CA THR A 37 -3.48 1.78 12.84
C THR A 37 -4.32 1.80 11.56
N PHE A 38 -4.38 0.68 10.84
CA PHE A 38 -5.17 0.59 9.61
C PHE A 38 -6.66 0.81 9.89
N SER A 39 -7.18 0.24 10.97
CA SER A 39 -8.57 0.42 11.41
C SER A 39 -8.87 1.89 11.76
N ILE A 40 -7.97 2.57 12.47
CA ILE A 40 -8.11 4.00 12.79
C ILE A 40 -8.09 4.85 11.53
N PHE A 41 -7.14 4.61 10.61
CA PHE A 41 -7.09 5.35 9.35
C PHE A 41 -8.36 5.15 8.53
N LEU A 42 -8.83 3.91 8.40
CA LEU A 42 -10.07 3.60 7.69
C LEU A 42 -11.29 4.27 8.34
N GLY A 43 -11.37 4.21 9.68
CA GLY A 43 -12.42 4.90 10.45
C GLY A 43 -12.36 6.42 10.25
N PHE A 44 -11.17 7.01 10.28
CA PHE A 44 -10.97 8.43 10.02
C PHE A 44 -11.42 8.83 8.60
N LEU A 45 -11.05 8.07 7.58
CA LEU A 45 -11.49 8.26 6.20
C LEU A 45 -13.02 8.15 6.05
N LEU A 46 -13.65 7.18 6.73
CA LEU A 46 -15.11 7.03 6.75
C LEU A 46 -15.80 8.22 7.43
N ILE A 47 -15.28 8.65 8.58
CA ILE A 47 -15.80 9.83 9.29
C ILE A 47 -15.66 11.06 8.40
N LEU A 48 -14.51 11.27 7.75
CA LEU A 48 -14.33 12.38 6.82
C LEU A 48 -15.34 12.33 5.66
N SER A 49 -15.57 11.16 5.07
CA SER A 49 -16.49 10.95 3.96
C SER A 49 -17.96 11.24 4.34
N VAL A 50 -18.38 10.85 5.55
CA VAL A 50 -19.76 11.08 6.04
C VAL A 50 -19.92 12.48 6.66
N SER A 51 -18.85 13.08 7.17
CA SER A 51 -18.88 14.41 7.77
C SER A 51 -19.02 15.51 6.71
N GLY A 52 -19.49 16.69 7.15
CA GLY A 52 -19.59 17.89 6.29
C GLY A 52 -18.25 18.36 5.69
N LEU A 53 -17.11 17.86 6.19
CA LEU A 53 -15.77 18.11 5.63
C LEU A 53 -15.59 17.43 4.26
N GLY A 54 -16.28 16.31 4.00
CA GLY A 54 -16.26 15.64 2.70
C GLY A 54 -16.99 16.39 1.59
N ASN A 55 -17.88 17.32 1.96
CA ASN A 55 -18.61 18.18 1.01
C ASN A 55 -17.81 19.42 0.60
N ILE A 56 -16.67 19.67 1.22
CA ILE A 56 -15.78 20.77 0.86
C ILE A 56 -15.06 20.38 -0.43
N ARG A 57 -15.36 21.09 -1.52
CA ARG A 57 -14.61 20.93 -2.78
C ARG A 57 -13.18 21.40 -2.54
N LEU A 58 -12.21 20.54 -2.83
CA LEU A 58 -10.80 20.93 -2.86
C LEU A 58 -10.53 21.71 -4.16
N GLY A 59 -10.92 22.99 -4.17
CA GLY A 59 -10.84 23.89 -5.34
C GLY A 59 -11.64 25.18 -5.10
N ARG A 60 -11.76 26.05 -6.10
CA ARG A 60 -12.70 27.19 -6.01
C ARG A 60 -14.11 26.63 -6.15
N ASP A 61 -15.11 27.22 -5.48
CA ASP A 61 -16.49 26.74 -5.50
C ASP A 61 -17.09 26.60 -6.92
N GLU A 62 -16.51 27.34 -7.87
CA GLU A 62 -16.91 27.44 -9.27
C GLU A 62 -16.12 26.51 -10.22
N ASP A 63 -15.06 25.85 -9.74
CA ASP A 63 -14.22 25.01 -10.57
C ASP A 63 -14.98 23.72 -10.95
N VAL A 64 -15.18 23.53 -12.24
CA VAL A 64 -15.66 22.28 -12.82
C VAL A 64 -14.51 21.28 -12.88
N PRO A 65 -14.76 19.99 -12.56
CA PRO A 65 -13.70 18.99 -12.59
C PRO A 65 -13.08 18.89 -13.99
N GLU A 66 -11.75 19.07 -14.10
CA GLU A 66 -11.01 18.98 -15.37
C GLU A 66 -11.11 17.60 -16.02
N PHE A 67 -11.32 16.56 -15.23
CA PHE A 67 -11.49 15.18 -15.69
C PHE A 67 -12.90 14.69 -15.41
N GLY A 68 -13.52 14.06 -16.41
CA GLY A 68 -14.80 13.37 -16.22
C GLY A 68 -14.67 12.24 -15.18
N PHE A 69 -15.76 11.95 -14.46
CA PHE A 69 -15.76 10.97 -13.36
C PHE A 69 -15.13 9.61 -13.73
N LEU A 70 -15.44 9.08 -14.92
CA LEU A 70 -14.85 7.83 -15.40
C LEU A 70 -13.34 7.93 -15.67
N SER A 71 -12.87 9.07 -16.17
CA SER A 71 -11.44 9.30 -16.41
C SER A 71 -10.68 9.42 -15.10
N TRP A 72 -11.24 10.14 -14.11
CA TRP A 72 -10.66 10.24 -12.77
C TRP A 72 -10.60 8.88 -12.07
N LEU A 73 -11.68 8.09 -12.15
CA LEU A 73 -11.70 6.73 -11.58
C LEU A 73 -10.65 5.82 -12.23
N ALA A 74 -10.48 5.91 -13.55
CA ALA A 74 -9.47 5.15 -14.28
C ALA A 74 -8.04 5.53 -13.84
N MET A 75 -7.77 6.81 -13.56
CA MET A 75 -6.47 7.26 -13.03
C MET A 75 -6.21 6.71 -11.63
N LEU A 76 -7.22 6.71 -10.75
CA LEU A 76 -7.10 6.19 -9.39
C LEU A 76 -6.85 4.67 -9.39
N PHE A 77 -7.50 3.95 -10.31
CA PHE A 77 -7.26 2.54 -10.53
C PHE A 77 -5.86 2.27 -11.11
N ALA A 78 -5.42 3.05 -12.10
CA ALA A 78 -4.08 2.94 -12.67
C ALA A 78 -2.98 3.23 -11.64
N ALA A 79 -3.20 4.19 -10.74
CA ALA A 79 -2.28 4.50 -9.64
C ALA A 79 -2.25 3.38 -8.59
N GLY A 80 -3.36 2.68 -8.36
CA GLY A 80 -3.46 1.58 -7.39
C GLY A 80 -2.99 0.22 -7.92
N MET A 81 -3.13 -0.03 -9.23
CA MET A 81 -2.71 -1.28 -9.85
C MET A 81 -1.21 -1.32 -10.10
N GLY A 82 -0.46 -1.73 -9.08
CA GLY A 82 1.00 -1.89 -9.16
C GLY A 82 1.47 -3.19 -9.84
N VAL A 83 2.80 -3.29 -9.98
CA VAL A 83 3.54 -4.45 -10.53
C VAL A 83 3.17 -5.78 -9.83
N GLY A 84 2.75 -5.72 -8.57
CA GLY A 84 2.33 -6.90 -7.80
C GLY A 84 1.15 -7.67 -8.39
N LEU A 85 0.16 -6.98 -8.97
CA LEU A 85 -1.00 -7.64 -9.60
C LEU A 85 -0.60 -8.37 -10.90
N MET A 86 0.33 -7.78 -11.66
CA MET A 86 0.85 -8.40 -12.88
C MET A 86 1.70 -9.63 -12.56
N PHE A 87 2.48 -9.58 -11.48
CA PHE A 87 3.30 -10.71 -11.02
C PHE A 87 2.43 -11.87 -10.53
N SER A 88 1.39 -11.61 -9.73
CA SER A 88 0.45 -12.66 -9.29
C SER A 88 -0.34 -13.28 -10.45
N ALA A 89 -0.71 -12.47 -11.46
CA ALA A 89 -1.44 -12.95 -12.62
C ALA A 89 -0.57 -13.85 -13.53
N TRP A 90 0.73 -13.56 -13.64
CA TRP A 90 1.67 -14.41 -14.38
C TRP A 90 1.98 -15.73 -13.68
N GLN A 91 2.08 -15.73 -12.35
CA GLN A 91 2.32 -16.95 -11.55
C GLN A 91 1.10 -17.91 -11.54
N SER A 92 -0.07 -17.41 -11.91
CA SER A 92 -1.32 -18.17 -11.99
C SER A 92 -1.53 -18.90 -13.33
N ARG A 93 -0.59 -18.82 -14.29
CA ARG A 93 -0.61 -19.57 -15.55
C ARG A 93 0.46 -20.65 -15.60
#